data_AF-A0A528AM44-F1
#
_entry.id   AF-A0A528AM44-F1
#
_cell.length_a   1.000
_cell.length_b   1.000
_cell.length_c   1.000
_cell.angle_alpha   90.00
_cell.angle_beta   90.00
_cell.angle_gamma   90.00
#
_symmetry.space_group_name_H-M   'P 1'
#
loop_
_entity.id
_entity.type
_entity.pdbx_description
1 polymer ?
#
loop_
_entity_poly.entity_id
_entity_poly.type
_entity_poly.pdbx_seq_one_letter_code
_entity_poly.pdbx_strand_id
1 'polypeptide(L)' 'TDTGQKLADGSYTMTGGTSVEIQGTSLIRQTPISFNCLLISTSQLNCTSASGQNFVLTRRT' A
#
# COMPACT_ATOMS: atom_id res chain seq x y z
N THR A 1 6.46 -13.86 11.78
CA THR A 1 5.16 -13.94 12.48
C THR A 1 4.40 -12.67 12.19
N ASP A 2 3.26 -12.77 11.51
CA ASP A 2 2.32 -11.67 11.37
C ASP A 2 1.48 -11.62 12.64
N THR A 3 1.50 -10.50 13.36
CA THR A 3 0.79 -10.38 14.63
C THR A 3 -0.72 -10.14 14.43
N GLY A 4 -1.18 -9.97 13.18
CA GLY A 4 -2.54 -9.51 12.89
C GLY A 4 -2.78 -8.07 13.36
N GLN A 5 -1.72 -7.39 13.85
CA GLN A 5 -1.81 -6.03 14.32
C GLN A 5 -1.99 -5.10 13.13
N LYS A 6 -2.99 -4.22 13.22
CA LYS A 6 -3.19 -3.17 12.25
C LYS A 6 -2.02 -2.18 12.29
N LEU A 7 -1.20 -2.16 11.23
CA LEU A 7 -0.01 -1.32 11.14
C LEU A 7 -0.30 0.05 10.50
N ALA A 8 -1.35 0.13 9.71
CA ALA A 8 -1.80 1.32 9.03
C ALA A 8 -3.32 1.32 8.85
N ASP A 9 -3.90 2.50 8.74
CA ASP A 9 -5.29 2.73 8.34
C ASP A 9 -5.32 3.72 7.17
N GLY A 10 -6.30 3.60 6.28
CA GLY A 10 -6.38 4.47 5.11
C GLY A 10 -7.39 3.99 4.08
N SER A 11 -7.29 4.58 2.89
CA SER A 11 -8.13 4.29 1.75
C SER A 11 -7.28 4.06 0.50
N TYR A 12 -7.91 3.48 -0.52
CA TYR A 12 -7.31 3.33 -1.83
C TYR A 12 -8.31 3.75 -2.90
N THR A 13 -7.78 4.29 -3.99
CA THR A 13 -8.56 4.69 -5.16
C THR A 13 -7.88 4.13 -6.41
N MET A 14 -8.65 3.56 -7.32
CA MET A 14 -8.13 3.18 -8.63
C MET A 14 -8.05 4.43 -9.50
N THR A 15 -6.84 4.82 -9.89
CA THR A 15 -6.57 5.99 -10.73
C THR A 15 -6.45 5.62 -12.21
N GLY A 16 -6.46 4.33 -12.53
CA GLY A 16 -6.48 3.78 -13.90
C GLY A 16 -6.85 2.29 -13.90
N GLY A 17 -6.69 1.62 -15.05
CA GLY A 17 -7.06 0.19 -15.18
C GLY A 17 -6.24 -0.76 -14.30
N THR A 18 -4.99 -0.40 -14.00
CA THR A 18 -4.10 -1.15 -13.09
C THR A 18 -3.40 -0.26 -12.07
N SER A 19 -3.66 1.05 -12.08
CA SER A 19 -3.03 2.00 -11.17
C SER A 19 -3.90 2.20 -9.93
N VAL A 20 -3.29 2.06 -8.76
CA VAL A 20 -3.93 2.21 -7.46
C VAL A 20 -3.15 3.25 -6.67
N GLU A 21 -3.82 4.29 -6.22
CA GLU A 21 -3.27 5.23 -5.25
C GLU A 21 -3.75 4.84 -3.86
N ILE A 22 -2.81 4.75 -2.92
CA ILE A 22 -3.09 4.37 -1.53
C ILE A 22 -2.60 5.50 -0.63
N GLN A 23 -3.48 5.96 0.25
CA GLN A 23 -3.18 7.00 1.23
C GLN A 23 -3.71 6.61 2.59
N GLY A 24 -2.98 6.97 3.64
CA GLY A 24 -3.37 6.64 5.00
C GLY A 24 -2.41 7.15 6.05
N THR A 25 -2.51 6.56 7.24
CA THR A 25 -1.68 6.86 8.40
C THR A 25 -1.06 5.57 8.92
N SER A 26 0.26 5.56 9.06
CA SER A 26 0.96 4.50 9.80
C SER A 26 0.65 4.64 11.28
N LEU A 27 0.01 3.62 11.87
CA LEU A 27 -0.37 3.63 13.28
C LEU A 27 0.83 3.45 14.21
N ILE A 28 1.87 2.76 13.74
CA ILE A 28 3.09 2.49 14.52
C ILE A 28 3.98 3.74 14.60
N ARG A 29 4.07 4.50 13.50
CA ARG A 29 4.93 5.68 13.39
C ARG A 29 4.17 6.99 13.62
N GLN A 30 2.84 6.95 13.68
CA GLN A 30 1.96 8.12 13.68
C GLN A 30 2.28 9.13 12.56
N THR A 31 2.64 8.62 11.37
CA THR A 31 2.98 9.45 10.21
C THR A 31 2.05 9.15 9.02
N PRO A 32 1.72 10.15 8.19
CA PRO A 32 1.01 9.91 6.95
C PRO A 32 1.85 9.04 6.02
N ILE A 33 1.17 8.20 5.24
CA ILE A 33 1.75 7.34 4.21
C ILE A 33 0.99 7.57 2.91
N SER A 34 1.72 7.63 1.81
CA SER A 34 1.17 7.66 0.47
C SER A 34 2.10 6.89 -0.46
N PHE A 35 1.51 6.04 -1.29
CA PHE A 35 2.22 5.28 -2.31
C PHE A 35 1.32 5.02 -3.52
N ASN A 36 1.95 5.02 -4.69
CA ASN A 36 1.31 4.64 -5.94
C ASN A 36 1.69 3.21 -6.27
N CYS A 37 0.73 2.39 -6.64
CA CYS A 37 0.92 0.99 -6.94
C CYS A 37 0.40 0.63 -8.33
N LEU A 38 1.06 -0.34 -8.96
CA LEU A 38 0.61 -1.02 -10.17
C LEU A 38 0.17 -2.43 -9.82
N LEU A 39 -1.04 -2.80 -10.23
CA LEU A 39 -1.61 -4.13 -10.11
C LEU A 39 -0.98 -5.05 -11.16
N ILE A 40 -0.07 -5.92 -10.70
CA ILE A 40 0.62 -6.89 -11.54
C ILE A 40 -0.19 -8.19 -11.62
N SER A 41 -0.80 -8.59 -10.52
CA SER A 41 -1.74 -9.70 -10.44
C SER A 41 -2.77 -9.43 -9.34
N THR A 42 -3.83 -10.24 -9.26
CA THR A 42 -4.87 -10.12 -8.22
C THR A 42 -4.34 -10.23 -6.78
N SER A 43 -3.10 -10.70 -6.60
CA SER A 43 -2.44 -10.84 -5.30
C SER A 43 -1.17 -10.00 -5.15
N GLN A 44 -0.75 -9.25 -6.16
CA GLN A 44 0.52 -8.53 -6.16
C GLN A 44 0.38 -7.09 -6.68
N LEU A 45 0.84 -6.15 -5.86
CA LEU A 45 0.98 -4.74 -6.20
C LEU A 45 2.45 -4.32 -6.11
N ASN A 46 2.97 -3.71 -7.17
CA ASN A 46 4.28 -3.06 -7.15
C ASN A 46 4.10 -1.59 -6.81
N CYS A 47 4.61 -1.16 -5.66
CA CYS A 47 4.34 0.15 -5.08
C CYS A 47 5.61 1.00 -4.99
N THR A 48 5.45 2.30 -5.19
CA THR A 48 6.46 3.32 -4.95
C THR A 48 5.94 4.30 -3.91
N SER A 49 6.67 4.49 -2.81
CA SER A 49 6.33 5.47 -1.79
C SER A 49 6.52 6.89 -2.29
N ALA A 50 5.85 7.85 -1.64
CA ALA A 50 6.12 9.27 -1.85
C ALA A 50 7.60 9.66 -1.62
N SER A 51 8.36 8.86 -0.86
CA SER A 51 9.80 9.03 -0.65
C SER A 51 10.68 8.34 -1.70
N GLY A 52 10.10 7.73 -2.74
CA GLY A 52 10.81 7.07 -3.84
C GLY A 52 11.23 5.62 -3.58
N GLN A 53 10.84 5.04 -2.45
CA GLN A 53 11.17 3.65 -2.13
C GLN A 53 10.23 2.69 -2.87
N ASN A 54 10.78 1.67 -3.52
CA ASN A 54 10.01 0.64 -4.20
C ASN A 54 9.84 -0.60 -3.30
N PHE A 55 8.62 -1.12 -3.24
CA PHE A 55 8.29 -2.32 -2.47
C PHE A 55 7.09 -3.06 -3.09
N VAL A 56 6.89 -4.31 -2.68
CA VAL A 56 5.79 -5.15 -3.17
C VAL A 56 4.81 -5.39 -2.04
N LEU A 57 3.52 -5.18 -2.30
CA LEU A 57 2.44 -5.64 -1.44
C LEU A 57 1.90 -6.96 -1.98
N THR A 58 1.94 -7.98 -1.14
CA THR A 58 1.37 -9.29 -1.44
C THR A 58 0.10 -9.48 -0.62
N ARG A 59 -1.02 -9.70 -1.29
CA ARG A 59 -2.28 -10.04 -0.63
C ARG A 59 -2.17 -11.45 -0.05
N ARG A 60 -2.34 -11.59 1.26
CA ARG A 60 -2.54 -12.89 1.91
C ARG A 60 -4.03 -13.20 1.95
N THR A 61 -4.37 -14.45 1.62
CA THR A 61 -5.72 -15.05 1.73
C THR A 61 -6.02 -15.43 3.16
#